data_AF-A0AA36FI54-F1
#
_entry.id   AF-A0AA36FI54-F1
#
_cell.length_a   1.000
_cell.length_b   1.000
_cell.length_c   1.000
_cell.angle_alpha   90.00
_cell.angle_beta   90.00
_cell.angle_gamma   90.00
#
_symmetry.space_group_name_H-M   'P 1'
#
loop_
_entity.id
_entity.type
_entity.pdbx_description
1 polymer ?
#
loop_
_entity_poly.entity_id
_entity_poly.type
_entity_poly.pdbx_seq_one_letter_code
_entity_poly.pdbx_strand_id
1 'polypeptide(L)' 'MAKAKCKTRSSRAGLQFPVGRIHRLLRKGNYSKRVGAGAPVYLAAVMEYLAAEVLELGGNAAETTRKLELFPVTGS' A
#
# COMPACT_ATOMS: atom_id res chain seq x y z
N MET A 1 -30.54 12.30 14.93
CA MET A 1 -29.86 10.99 14.94
C MET A 1 -28.35 11.21 14.85
N ALA A 2 -27.57 10.67 15.78
CA ALA A 2 -26.11 10.78 15.75
C ALA A 2 -25.54 9.94 14.59
N LYS A 3 -24.68 10.54 13.76
CA LYS A 3 -24.05 9.85 12.62
C LYS A 3 -23.03 8.85 13.15
N ALA A 4 -23.14 7.57 12.78
CA ALA A 4 -22.18 6.56 13.19
C ALA A 4 -20.76 6.91 12.71
N LYS A 5 -19.75 6.68 13.57
CA LYS A 5 -18.34 6.96 13.26
C LYS A 5 -17.93 6.16 12.02
N CYS A 6 -17.51 6.84 10.96
CA CYS A 6 -17.14 6.20 9.70
C CYS A 6 -15.79 5.48 9.86
N LYS A 7 -15.79 4.14 9.75
CA LYS A 7 -14.56 3.36 9.62
C LYS A 7 -14.13 3.30 8.16
N THR A 8 -12.83 3.46 7.89
CA THR A 8 -12.29 3.43 6.54
C THR A 8 -12.25 1.99 6.01
N ARG A 9 -12.20 1.83 4.69
CA ARG A 9 -12.03 0.50 4.08
C ARG A 9 -10.67 -0.12 4.43
N SER A 10 -9.63 0.70 4.54
CA SER A 10 -8.31 0.27 5.03
C SER A 10 -8.38 -0.22 6.47
N SER A 11 -9.00 0.52 7.39
CA SER A 11 -9.12 0.10 8.80
C SER A 11 -9.95 -1.17 8.97
N ARG A 12 -10.95 -1.40 8.10
CA ARG A 12 -11.73 -2.64 8.10
C ARG A 12 -10.95 -3.84 7.56
N ALA A 13 -10.02 -3.60 6.63
CA ALA A 13 -9.19 -4.63 6.02
C ALA A 13 -7.88 -4.88 6.79
N GLY A 14 -7.56 -4.07 7.80
CA GLY A 14 -6.30 -4.17 8.54
C GLY A 14 -5.07 -3.73 7.76
N LEU A 15 -5.24 -2.89 6.73
CA LEU A 15 -4.16 -2.46 5.84
C LEU A 15 -3.75 -1.02 6.13
N GLN A 16 -2.44 -0.73 6.10
CA GLN A 16 -1.90 0.63 6.12
C GLN A 16 -2.15 1.35 4.78
N PHE A 17 -2.11 0.60 3.68
CA PHE A 17 -2.26 1.15 2.34
C PHE A 17 -3.70 1.62 2.09
N PRO A 18 -3.89 2.71 1.32
CA PRO A 18 -5.19 3.35 1.18
C PRO A 18 -6.09 2.64 0.14
N VAL A 19 -6.84 1.61 0.57
CA VAL A 19 -7.84 0.86 -0.23
C VAL A 19 -8.82 1.79 -0.96
N GLY A 20 -9.23 2.87 -0.30
CA GLY A 20 -10.15 3.86 -0.88
C GLY A 20 -9.58 4.56 -2.10
N ARG A 21 -8.30 4.97 -2.02
CA ARG A 21 -7.57 5.63 -3.09
C ARG A 21 -7.31 4.68 -4.25
N ILE A 22 -6.88 3.45 -3.94
CA ILE A 22 -6.62 2.40 -4.94
C ILE A 22 -7.89 2.10 -5.74
N HIS A 23 -9.04 1.96 -5.09
CA HIS A 23 -10.31 1.75 -5.80
C HIS A 23 -10.62 2.91 -6.77
N ARG A 24 -10.39 4.17 -6.36
CA ARG A 24 -10.60 5.32 -7.24
C ARG A 24 -9.65 5.28 -8.44
N LEU A 25 -8.39 4.92 -8.24
CA LEU A 25 -7.39 4.80 -9.30
C LEU A 25 -7.74 3.68 -10.29
N LEU A 26 -8.17 2.51 -9.79
CA LEU A 26 -8.62 1.41 -10.65
C LEU A 26 -9.79 1.81 -11.56
N ARG A 27 -10.74 2.60 -11.06
CA ARG A 27 -11.84 3.12 -11.89
C ARG A 27 -11.40 4.18 -12.89
N LYS A 28 -10.46 5.05 -12.50
CA LYS A 28 -9.94 6.11 -13.39
C LYS A 28 -9.03 5.56 -14.49
N GLY A 29 -8.30 4.48 -14.21
CA GLY A 29 -7.35 3.86 -15.14
C GLY A 29 -8.00 3.07 -16.29
N ASN A 30 -9.33 3.00 -16.36
CA ASN A 30 -10.07 2.34 -17.44
C ASN A 30 -9.68 0.87 -17.68
N TYR A 31 -9.17 0.18 -16.64
CA TYR A 31 -8.75 -1.23 -16.71
C TYR A 31 -9.92 -2.20 -16.93
N SER A 32 -11.12 -1.83 -16.48
CA SER A 32 -12.34 -2.60 -16.68
C SER A 32 -13.57 -1.70 -16.56
N LYS A 33 -14.70 -2.14 -17.16
CA LYS A 33 -15.99 -1.45 -17.02
C LYS A 33 -16.52 -1.45 -15.58
N ARG A 34 -16.19 -2.47 -14.79
CA ARG A 34 -16.62 -2.64 -13.39
C ARG A 34 -15.46 -3.16 -12.54
N VAL A 35 -15.24 -2.53 -11.39
CA VAL A 35 -14.25 -2.95 -10.42
C VAL A 35 -14.95 -3.62 -9.24
N GLY A 36 -14.64 -4.89 -8.98
CA GLY A 36 -15.21 -5.63 -7.84
C GLY A 36 -14.77 -5.04 -6.50
N ALA A 37 -15.60 -5.20 -5.46
CA ALA A 37 -15.33 -4.61 -4.14
C ALA A 37 -14.04 -5.15 -3.47
N GLY A 38 -13.68 -6.41 -3.75
CA GLY A 38 -12.47 -7.06 -3.23
C GLY A 38 -11.18 -6.70 -3.98
N ALA A 39 -11.27 -6.31 -5.26
CA ALA A 39 -10.10 -5.96 -6.08
C ALA A 39 -9.18 -4.90 -5.45
N PRO A 40 -9.67 -3.75 -4.94
CA PRO A 40 -8.81 -2.76 -4.31
C PRO A 40 -8.26 -3.19 -2.95
N VAL A 41 -8.88 -4.16 -2.27
CA VAL A 41 -8.39 -4.71 -1.00
C VAL A 41 -7.22 -5.65 -1.28
N TYR A 42 -7.41 -6.57 -2.23
CA TYR A 42 -6.37 -7.52 -2.64
C TYR A 42 -5.12 -6.79 -3.17
N LEU A 43 -5.31 -5.82 -4.07
CA LEU A 43 -4.19 -5.05 -4.61
C LEU A 43 -3.47 -4.25 -3.51
N ALA A 44 -4.20 -3.65 -2.58
CA ALA A 44 -3.58 -2.94 -1.45
C ALA A 44 -2.74 -3.87 -0.59
N ALA A 45 -3.24 -5.07 -0.28
CA ALA A 45 -2.53 -6.06 0.52
C ALA A 45 -1.23 -6.54 -0.16
N VAL A 46 -1.27 -6.82 -1.47
CA VAL A 46 -0.07 -7.22 -2.23
C VAL A 46 0.96 -6.10 -2.25
N MET A 47 0.53 -4.86 -2.51
CA MET A 47 1.45 -3.71 -2.52
C MET A 47 2.07 -3.45 -1.15
N GLU A 48 1.30 -3.60 -0.07
CA GLU A 48 1.79 -3.43 1.30
C GLU A 48 2.80 -4.52 1.67
N TYR A 49 2.51 -5.77 1.32
CA TYR A 49 3.43 -6.88 1.52
C TYR A 49 4.76 -6.66 0.79
N LEU A 50 4.73 -6.33 -0.51
CA LEU A 50 5.94 -6.08 -1.29
C LEU A 50 6.73 -4.87 -0.76
N ALA A 51 6.05 -3.80 -0.35
CA ALA A 51 6.71 -2.64 0.23
C ALA A 51 7.39 -2.98 1.57
N ALA A 52 6.73 -3.79 2.42
CA ALA A 52 7.31 -4.24 3.67
C ALA A 52 8.58 -5.07 3.45
N GLU A 53 8.53 -6.05 2.52
CA GLU A 53 9.68 -6.88 2.16
C GLU A 53 10.87 -6.04 1.67
N VAL A 54 10.63 -5.10 0.74
CA VAL A 54 11.70 -4.24 0.20
C VAL A 54 12.26 -3.31 1.27
N LEU A 55 11.42 -2.76 2.15
CA LEU A 55 11.86 -1.90 3.26
C LEU A 55 12.63 -2.67 4.32
N GLU A 56 12.27 -3.92 4.60
CA GLU A 56 12.99 -4.79 5.53
C GLU A 56 14.40 -5.10 5.00
N LEU A 57 14.50 -5.53 3.74
CA LEU A 57 15.79 -5.80 3.09
C LEU A 57 16.66 -4.53 2.99
N GLY A 58 16.06 -3.40 2.60
CA GLY A 58 16.75 -2.11 2.53
C GLY A 58 17.17 -1.59 3.91
N GLY A 59 16.33 -1.81 4.94
CA GLY A 59 16.62 -1.44 6.32
C GLY A 59 17.80 -2.23 6.89
N ASN A 60 17.82 -3.56 6.69
CA ASN A 60 18.94 -4.41 7.07
C ASN A 60 20.26 -4.01 6.36
N ALA A 61 20.18 -3.68 5.06
CA ALA A 61 21.32 -3.16 4.32
C ALA A 61 21.79 -1.78 4.84
N ALA A 62 20.86 -0.89 5.19
CA ALA A 62 21.17 0.44 5.73
C ALA A 62 21.75 0.37 7.16
N GLU A 63 21.27 -0.57 7.99
CA GLU A 63 21.78 -0.82 9.35
C GLU A 63 23.24 -1.26 9.34
N THR A 64 23.60 -2.17 8.41
CA THR A 64 25.00 -2.58 8.15
C THR A 64 25.88 -1.38 7.79
N THR A 65 25.30 -0.32 7.23
CA THR A 65 26.02 0.85 6.71
C THR A 65 25.94 2.09 7.62
N ARG A 66 25.56 2.00 8.91
CA ARG A 66 25.58 3.13 9.89
C ARG A 66 25.06 4.50 9.40
N LYS A 67 24.22 4.54 8.36
CA LYS A 67 23.61 5.75 7.79
C LYS A 67 22.12 5.46 7.67
N LEU A 68 21.35 6.17 8.49
CA LEU A 68 19.90 6.06 8.66
C LEU A 68 19.06 6.47 7.43
N GLU A 69 19.65 6.57 6.23
CA GLU A 69 18.99 7.06 5.02
C GLU A 69 19.08 6.03 3.89
N LEU A 70 17.91 5.63 3.38
CA LEU A 70 17.78 4.77 2.19
C LEU A 70 18.13 5.56 0.93
N PHE A 71 19.26 5.25 0.31
CA PHE A 71 19.65 5.78 -1.00
C PHE A 71 19.36 4.77 -2.13
N PRO A 72 19.00 5.22 -3.34
CA PRO A 72 18.92 4.32 -4.49
C PRO A 72 20.31 3.77 -4.82
N VAL A 73 20.46 2.44 -4.78
CA VAL A 73 21.65 1.75 -5.27
C VAL A 73 21.66 1.76 -6.80
N THR A 74 22.18 2.83 -7.40
CA THR A 74 22.51 2.84 -8.83
C THR A 74 23.85 2.15 -9.03
N GLY A 75 23.81 0.93 -9.57
CA GLY A 75 24.98 0.14 -9.93
C GLY A 75 25.80 0.80 -11.04
N SER A 76 27.11 0.72 -10.85
CA SER A 76 28.20 0.90 -11.82
C SER A 76 28.27 -0.22 -12.86
#